data_AF-A0A848TUF0-F1
#
_entry.id   AF-A0A848TUF0-F1
#
_cell.length_a   1.000
_cell.length_b   1.000
_cell.length_c   1.000
_cell.angle_alpha   90.00
_cell.angle_beta   90.00
_cell.angle_gamma   90.00
#
_symmetry.space_group_name_H-M   'P 1'
#
loop_
_entity.id
_entity.type
_entity.pdbx_description
1 polymer ?
#
loop_
_entity_poly.entity_id
_entity_poly.type
_entity_poly.pdbx_seq_one_letter_code
_entity_poly.pdbx_strand_id
1 'polypeptide(L)'
;MNLARLAADAHEHGNPVRAALIGAGKFGSMFLSQVPTIPGLKVSAIADLDPDRARAACRAVGWDDGRIADTLFTDDGADLTRRDDVDVVIEATGNPRAGIAHARAAIANGKHIVMVNVEADVLAGAALASEARAAGTVYSMAYGDQPALVSEMVDWARATGFHVTAAGKGTKYLPAYHNVTPDDVWTHYGLTPDEARKAGMNPQMFNSFLDGTKSAIEMVAIANACGLDVPETGLGFPPCGVDHLAHVLRPRELGGQLERRGMAETVSSLERDGRPVFRDLRWGVYVVLEAPNDYAAQCFRQYGLPTDDTGRFAAMYKPFH
;
A
#
# COMPACT_ATOMS: atom_id res chain seq x y z
N MET A 1 -9.73 -6.58 16.37
CA MET A 1 -9.01 -5.28 16.33
C MET A 1 -9.64 -4.29 17.30
N ASN A 2 -8.85 -3.48 18.00
CA ASN A 2 -9.32 -2.52 19.02
C ASN A 2 -8.76 -1.09 18.82
N LEU A 3 -8.28 -0.76 17.61
CA LEU A 3 -7.54 0.47 17.30
C LEU A 3 -8.32 1.76 17.63
N ALA A 4 -9.60 1.84 17.22
CA ALA A 4 -10.43 3.02 17.47
C ALA A 4 -10.61 3.29 18.97
N ARG A 5 -10.77 2.23 19.77
CA ARG A 5 -10.84 2.33 21.23
C ARG A 5 -9.52 2.82 21.82
N LEU A 6 -8.39 2.24 21.42
CA LEU A 6 -7.07 2.65 21.91
C LEU A 6 -6.76 4.11 21.57
N ALA A 7 -7.16 4.58 20.39
CA ALA A 7 -6.98 5.97 19.98
C ALA A 7 -7.87 6.94 20.79
N ALA A 8 -9.13 6.56 21.05
CA ALA A 8 -10.01 7.31 21.94
C ALA A 8 -9.47 7.38 23.37
N ASP A 9 -9.03 6.24 23.93
CA ASP A 9 -8.43 6.18 25.26
C ASP A 9 -7.17 7.07 25.35
N ALA A 10 -6.31 7.07 24.31
CA ALA A 10 -5.12 7.91 24.26
C ALA A 10 -5.47 9.41 24.27
N HIS A 11 -6.57 9.79 23.60
CA HIS A 11 -7.09 11.16 23.65
C HIS A 11 -7.58 11.55 25.04
N GLU A 12 -8.42 10.70 25.66
CA GLU A 12 -9.01 10.97 26.98
C GLU A 12 -7.95 11.12 28.08
N HIS A 13 -6.86 10.36 27.99
CA HIS A 13 -5.74 10.46 28.92
C HIS A 13 -4.75 11.60 28.59
N GLY A 14 -5.01 12.42 27.57
CA GLY A 14 -4.14 13.51 27.18
C GLY A 14 -2.77 13.07 26.63
N ASN A 15 -2.67 11.83 26.14
CA ASN A 15 -1.45 11.25 25.58
C ASN A 15 -1.68 10.76 24.14
N PRO A 16 -2.03 11.66 23.20
CA PRO A 16 -2.24 11.27 21.81
C PRO A 16 -0.91 10.80 21.18
N VAL A 17 -1.01 9.98 20.14
CA VAL A 17 0.13 9.69 19.26
C VAL A 17 0.51 10.99 18.53
N ARG A 18 1.77 11.40 18.67
CA ARG A 18 2.31 12.61 18.04
C ARG A 18 3.07 12.22 16.79
N ALA A 19 2.44 12.45 15.64
CA ALA A 19 3.02 12.20 14.34
C ALA A 19 3.76 13.42 13.80
N ALA A 20 4.79 13.16 13.02
CA ALA A 20 5.36 14.14 12.11
C ALA A 20 5.28 13.63 10.67
N LEU A 21 4.99 14.52 9.73
CA LEU A 21 4.89 14.20 8.31
C LEU A 21 6.09 14.79 7.56
N ILE A 22 6.74 14.01 6.72
CA ILE A 22 7.76 14.49 5.78
C ILE A 22 7.23 14.32 4.36
N GLY A 23 6.94 15.44 3.68
CA GLY A 23 6.30 15.49 2.37
C GLY A 23 4.79 15.72 2.46
N ALA A 24 4.35 16.97 2.24
CA ALA A 24 2.95 17.37 2.24
C ALA A 24 2.32 17.36 0.83
N GLY A 25 2.81 16.47 -0.05
CA GLY A 25 2.27 16.25 -1.40
C GLY A 25 0.88 15.60 -1.39
N LYS A 26 0.48 14.96 -2.50
CA LYS A 26 -0.85 14.35 -2.63
C LYS A 26 -1.16 13.33 -1.53
N PHE A 27 -0.25 12.39 -1.25
CA PHE A 27 -0.47 11.38 -0.20
C PHE A 27 -0.49 12.01 1.20
N GLY A 28 0.49 12.86 1.51
CA GLY A 28 0.52 13.62 2.75
C GLY A 28 -0.77 14.39 2.99
N SER A 29 -1.29 15.08 1.97
CA SER A 29 -2.57 15.80 2.04
C SER A 29 -3.77 14.89 2.30
N MET A 30 -3.81 13.68 1.69
CA MET A 30 -4.89 12.72 1.97
C MET A 30 -4.89 12.31 3.45
N PHE A 31 -3.72 12.03 4.02
CA PHE A 31 -3.57 11.76 5.45
C PHE A 31 -3.99 12.97 6.31
N LEU A 32 -3.45 14.16 6.00
CA LEU A 32 -3.75 15.40 6.74
C LEU A 32 -5.25 15.72 6.73
N SER A 33 -5.98 15.39 5.67
CA SER A 33 -7.44 15.61 5.61
C SER A 33 -8.22 14.78 6.63
N GLN A 34 -7.68 13.64 7.07
CA GLN A 34 -8.30 12.78 8.08
C GLN A 34 -7.88 13.13 9.51
N VAL A 35 -6.71 13.75 9.70
CA VAL A 35 -6.18 14.08 11.05
C VAL A 35 -7.18 14.83 11.95
N PRO A 36 -7.99 15.79 11.46
CA PRO A 36 -8.99 16.47 12.30
C PRO A 36 -10.06 15.55 12.89
N THR A 37 -10.31 14.39 12.27
CA THR A 37 -11.40 13.47 12.64
C THR A 37 -10.92 12.19 13.31
N ILE A 38 -9.61 12.06 13.59
CA ILE A 38 -9.03 10.92 14.31
C ILE A 38 -8.73 11.34 15.76
N PRO A 39 -9.55 10.91 16.75
CA PRO A 39 -9.24 11.10 18.16
C PRO A 39 -7.91 10.45 18.51
N GLY A 40 -7.10 11.13 19.33
CA GLY A 40 -5.85 10.56 19.84
C GLY A 40 -4.69 10.60 18.87
N LEU A 41 -4.84 11.29 17.73
CA LEU A 41 -3.77 11.59 16.79
C LEU A 41 -3.52 13.11 16.74
N LYS A 42 -2.27 13.51 16.93
CA LYS A 42 -1.82 14.90 16.74
C LYS A 42 -0.67 14.91 15.73
N VAL A 43 -0.72 15.81 14.76
CA VAL A 43 0.46 16.13 13.94
C VAL A 43 1.16 17.32 14.59
N SER A 44 2.39 17.12 15.07
CA SER A 44 3.17 18.17 15.76
C SER A 44 4.12 18.92 14.83
N ALA A 45 4.56 18.26 13.75
CA ALA A 45 5.47 18.86 12.78
C ALA A 45 5.22 18.34 11.36
N ILE A 46 5.44 19.21 10.37
CA ILE A 46 5.42 18.88 8.94
C ILE A 46 6.70 19.43 8.31
N ALA A 47 7.48 18.55 7.69
CA ALA A 47 8.60 18.95 6.85
C ALA A 47 8.21 18.86 5.37
N ASP A 48 8.49 19.92 4.62
CA ASP A 48 8.37 19.95 3.16
C ASP A 48 9.41 20.92 2.60
N LEU A 49 9.97 20.62 1.42
CA LEU A 49 10.93 21.52 0.76
C LEU A 49 10.38 22.94 0.56
N ASP A 50 9.05 23.08 0.55
CA ASP A 50 8.35 24.35 0.59
C ASP A 50 7.37 24.36 1.80
N PRO A 51 7.79 24.88 2.96
CA PRO A 51 6.96 24.91 4.17
C PRO A 51 5.67 25.72 4.00
N ASP A 52 5.68 26.77 3.17
CA ASP A 52 4.49 27.58 2.90
C ASP A 52 3.47 26.82 2.05
N ARG A 53 3.93 26.03 1.08
CA ARG A 53 3.08 25.09 0.35
C ARG A 53 2.47 24.04 1.28
N ALA A 54 3.22 23.52 2.25
CA ALA A 54 2.68 22.58 3.24
C ALA A 54 1.58 23.22 4.11
N ARG A 55 1.76 24.49 4.54
CA ARG A 55 0.70 25.25 5.24
C ARG A 55 -0.53 25.44 4.36
N ALA A 56 -0.34 25.78 3.09
CA ALA A 56 -1.44 25.95 2.13
C ALA A 56 -2.20 24.63 1.91
N ALA A 57 -1.48 23.50 1.82
CA ALA A 57 -2.08 22.18 1.72
C ALA A 57 -2.95 21.86 2.95
N CYS A 58 -2.47 22.17 4.17
CA CYS A 58 -3.27 22.01 5.40
C CYS A 58 -4.58 22.82 5.35
N ARG A 59 -4.53 24.08 4.91
CA ARG A 59 -5.75 24.91 4.72
C ARG A 59 -6.69 24.29 3.69
N ALA A 60 -6.15 23.82 2.56
CA ALA A 60 -6.93 23.23 1.48
C ALA A 60 -7.68 21.96 1.90
N VAL A 61 -7.11 21.18 2.83
CA VAL A 61 -7.75 19.98 3.41
C VAL A 61 -8.61 20.28 4.64
N GLY A 62 -8.86 21.55 4.94
CA GLY A 62 -9.83 21.99 5.95
C GLY A 62 -9.28 22.14 7.36
N TRP A 63 -7.97 22.25 7.56
CA TRP A 63 -7.42 22.63 8.86
C TRP A 63 -7.74 24.09 9.19
N ASP A 64 -8.14 24.34 10.44
CA ASP A 64 -8.29 25.68 10.99
C ASP A 64 -6.93 26.35 11.29
N ASP A 65 -6.95 27.68 11.45
CA ASP A 65 -5.74 28.47 11.71
C ASP A 65 -5.07 28.12 13.04
N GLY A 66 -5.83 27.67 14.04
CA GLY A 66 -5.31 27.27 15.35
C GLY A 66 -4.43 26.03 15.23
N ARG A 67 -4.92 25.00 14.55
CA ARG A 67 -4.17 23.75 14.29
C ARG A 67 -2.91 24.01 13.47
N ILE A 68 -3.00 24.90 12.48
CA ILE A 68 -1.83 25.30 11.68
C ILE A 68 -0.81 26.05 12.55
N ALA A 69 -1.26 26.96 13.41
CA ALA A 69 -0.37 27.67 14.34
C ALA A 69 0.30 26.73 15.36
N ASP A 70 -0.41 25.68 15.78
CA ASP A 70 0.08 24.66 16.72
C ASP A 70 1.00 23.60 16.07
N THR A 71 1.21 23.66 14.76
CA THR A 71 2.04 22.72 13.99
C THR A 71 3.33 23.40 13.56
N LEU A 72 4.49 22.79 13.85
CA LEU A 72 5.76 23.27 13.29
C LEU A 72 5.82 22.96 11.79
N PHE A 73 6.21 23.93 10.98
CA PHE A 73 6.58 23.71 9.58
C PHE A 73 8.07 24.01 9.38
N THR A 74 8.78 23.09 8.72
CA THR A 74 10.22 23.18 8.45
C THR A 74 10.54 22.65 7.04
N ASP A 75 11.69 22.99 6.50
CA ASP A 75 12.22 22.44 5.25
C ASP A 75 13.20 21.27 5.45
N ASP A 76 13.59 20.99 6.69
CA ASP A 76 14.50 19.89 7.05
C ASP A 76 13.76 18.72 7.71
N GLY A 77 13.55 17.66 6.93
CA GLY A 77 12.95 16.42 7.41
C GLY A 77 13.83 15.62 8.38
N ALA A 78 15.16 15.73 8.30
CA ALA A 78 16.06 15.03 9.20
C ALA A 78 16.12 15.70 10.57
N ASP A 79 16.17 17.03 10.61
CA ASP A 79 16.13 17.79 11.87
C ASP A 79 14.80 17.58 12.61
N LEU A 80 13.68 17.52 11.87
CA LEU A 80 12.35 17.21 12.42
C LEU A 80 12.34 15.91 13.26
N THR A 81 13.15 14.91 12.90
CA THR A 81 13.21 13.63 13.62
C THR A 81 13.82 13.74 15.03
N ARG A 82 14.53 14.84 15.33
CA ARG A 82 15.19 15.08 16.63
C ARG A 82 14.24 15.62 17.69
N ARG A 83 12.99 15.94 17.33
CA ARG A 83 12.04 16.60 18.22
C ARG A 83 11.51 15.65 19.31
N ASP A 84 11.39 16.16 20.54
CA ASP A 84 10.84 15.40 21.67
C ASP A 84 9.31 15.25 21.63
N ASP A 85 8.64 16.08 20.81
CA ASP A 85 7.20 16.06 20.59
C ASP A 85 6.76 15.25 19.36
N VAL A 86 7.59 14.31 18.93
CA VAL A 86 7.33 13.37 17.85
C VAL A 86 7.56 11.94 18.35
N ASP A 87 6.57 11.07 18.15
CA ASP A 87 6.61 9.63 18.45
C ASP A 87 6.85 8.81 17.16
N VAL A 88 6.21 9.22 16.07
CA VAL A 88 6.23 8.53 14.78
C VAL A 88 6.44 9.51 13.63
N VAL A 89 7.30 9.15 12.69
CA VAL A 89 7.53 9.88 11.44
C VAL A 89 6.84 9.13 10.30
N ILE A 90 6.05 9.87 9.52
CA ILE A 90 5.39 9.40 8.30
C ILE A 90 6.20 9.97 7.13
N GLU A 91 6.90 9.10 6.41
CA GLU A 91 7.74 9.47 5.27
C GLU A 91 6.91 9.33 3.98
N ALA A 92 6.55 10.46 3.36
CA ALA A 92 5.64 10.54 2.23
C ALA A 92 6.19 11.39 1.07
N THR A 93 7.51 11.54 0.96
CA THR A 93 8.14 12.34 -0.11
C THR A 93 8.05 11.69 -1.49
N GLY A 94 7.96 10.35 -1.54
CA GLY A 94 8.04 9.59 -2.79
C GLY A 94 9.43 9.61 -3.44
N ASN A 95 10.47 10.06 -2.72
CA ASN A 95 11.85 10.03 -3.18
C ASN A 95 12.63 8.95 -2.42
N PRO A 96 13.06 7.84 -3.07
CA PRO A 96 13.65 6.71 -2.34
C PRO A 96 14.89 7.08 -1.52
N ARG A 97 15.77 7.92 -2.08
CA ARG A 97 17.01 8.34 -1.40
C ARG A 97 16.70 9.17 -0.15
N ALA A 98 15.82 10.16 -0.28
CA ALA A 98 15.41 10.98 0.85
C ALA A 98 14.69 10.13 1.91
N GLY A 99 13.77 9.25 1.49
CA GLY A 99 13.03 8.37 2.38
C GLY A 99 13.92 7.46 3.22
N ILE A 100 14.94 6.84 2.62
CA ILE A 100 15.93 6.03 3.35
C ILE A 100 16.72 6.88 4.35
N ALA A 101 17.12 8.09 3.97
CA ALA A 101 17.84 9.00 4.87
C ALA A 101 16.98 9.43 6.07
N HIS A 102 15.72 9.80 5.82
CA HIS A 102 14.75 10.15 6.86
C HIS A 102 14.46 8.98 7.80
N ALA A 103 14.27 7.77 7.25
CA ALA A 103 14.03 6.57 8.05
C ALA A 103 15.20 6.30 9.00
N ARG A 104 16.44 6.36 8.51
CA ARG A 104 17.63 6.19 9.35
C ARG A 104 17.78 7.27 10.41
N ALA A 105 17.54 8.53 10.06
CA ALA A 105 17.57 9.63 11.02
C ALA A 105 16.54 9.42 12.14
N ALA A 106 15.32 9.04 11.79
CA ALA A 106 14.27 8.75 12.76
C ALA A 106 14.59 7.56 13.66
N ILE A 107 15.07 6.45 13.09
CA ILE A 107 15.51 5.27 13.86
C ILE A 107 16.62 5.65 14.83
N ALA A 108 17.63 6.41 14.38
CA ALA A 108 18.73 6.88 15.23
C ALA A 108 18.26 7.81 16.38
N ASN A 109 17.17 8.55 16.17
CA ASN A 109 16.55 9.40 17.18
C ASN A 109 15.42 8.69 17.97
N GLY A 110 15.31 7.35 17.87
CA GLY A 110 14.35 6.57 18.63
C GLY A 110 12.88 6.76 18.21
N LYS A 111 12.64 7.22 16.98
CA LYS A 111 11.29 7.45 16.44
C LYS A 111 10.80 6.25 15.63
N HIS A 112 9.50 5.98 15.70
CA HIS A 112 8.86 5.00 14.83
C HIS A 112 8.74 5.53 13.40
N ILE A 113 8.65 4.63 12.42
CA ILE A 113 8.53 4.96 11.00
C ILE A 113 7.32 4.30 10.37
N VAL A 114 6.52 5.12 9.69
CA VAL A 114 5.57 4.68 8.67
C VAL A 114 6.13 5.10 7.31
N MET A 115 6.55 4.12 6.52
CA MET A 115 7.08 4.30 5.18
C MET A 115 5.95 4.24 4.16
N VAL A 116 5.57 5.40 3.60
CA VAL A 116 4.62 5.49 2.48
C VAL A 116 5.35 5.24 1.14
N ASN A 117 6.63 5.55 1.09
CA ASN A 117 7.49 5.43 -0.08
C ASN A 117 7.89 3.96 -0.31
N VAL A 118 7.01 3.22 -0.99
CA VAL A 118 7.17 1.79 -1.29
C VAL A 118 8.46 1.54 -2.08
N GLU A 119 8.90 2.49 -2.90
CA GLU A 119 10.14 2.41 -3.66
C GLU A 119 11.37 2.39 -2.74
N ALA A 120 11.35 3.16 -1.64
CA ALA A 120 12.36 3.06 -0.59
C ALA A 120 12.28 1.72 0.15
N ASP A 121 11.07 1.25 0.42
CA ASP A 121 10.82 0.00 1.14
C ASP A 121 11.33 -1.23 0.39
N VAL A 122 11.04 -1.35 -0.91
CA VAL A 122 11.55 -2.49 -1.69
C VAL A 122 13.06 -2.48 -1.85
N LEU A 123 13.68 -1.29 -1.82
CA LEU A 123 15.13 -1.14 -1.98
C LEU A 123 15.88 -1.44 -0.67
N ALA A 124 15.36 -0.97 0.47
CA ALA A 124 16.09 -0.98 1.75
C ALA A 124 15.25 -1.37 2.97
N GLY A 125 13.96 -1.65 2.81
CA GLY A 125 13.00 -1.90 3.89
C GLY A 125 13.40 -3.05 4.81
N ALA A 126 13.95 -4.14 4.29
CA ALA A 126 14.44 -5.25 5.11
C ALA A 126 15.57 -4.82 6.07
N ALA A 127 16.52 -4.02 5.56
CA ALA A 127 17.61 -3.48 6.36
C ALA A 127 17.07 -2.44 7.36
N LEU A 128 16.23 -1.51 6.92
CA LEU A 128 15.61 -0.48 7.77
C LEU A 128 14.77 -1.10 8.90
N ALA A 129 14.00 -2.16 8.61
CA ALA A 129 13.25 -2.89 9.63
C ALA A 129 14.16 -3.60 10.64
N SER A 130 15.32 -4.10 10.20
CA SER A 130 16.32 -4.67 11.10
C SER A 130 16.98 -3.59 11.97
N GLU A 131 17.33 -2.45 11.39
CA GLU A 131 17.86 -1.28 12.10
C GLU A 131 16.85 -0.77 13.15
N ALA A 132 15.58 -0.64 12.78
CA ALA A 132 14.49 -0.25 13.68
C ALA A 132 14.32 -1.22 14.86
N ARG A 133 14.27 -2.53 14.59
CA ARG A 133 14.21 -3.55 15.66
C ARG A 133 15.39 -3.47 16.62
N ALA A 134 16.60 -3.24 16.11
CA ALA A 134 17.80 -3.10 16.94
C ALA A 134 17.75 -1.82 17.82
N ALA A 135 17.12 -0.75 17.33
CA ALA A 135 16.90 0.49 18.05
C ALA A 135 15.66 0.46 18.99
N GLY A 136 14.89 -0.63 18.99
CA GLY A 136 13.64 -0.72 19.75
C GLY A 136 12.48 0.11 19.17
N THR A 137 12.55 0.49 17.90
CA THR A 137 11.51 1.23 17.18
C THR A 137 10.75 0.35 16.20
N VAL A 138 9.55 0.79 15.81
CA VAL A 138 8.73 0.15 14.78
C VAL A 138 9.02 0.77 13.42
N TYR A 139 9.18 -0.07 12.40
CA TYR A 139 9.15 0.31 10.99
C TYR A 139 7.99 -0.44 10.32
N SER A 140 7.13 0.27 9.61
CA SER A 140 5.94 -0.28 8.96
C SER A 140 5.70 0.35 7.60
N MET A 141 5.13 -0.41 6.67
CA MET A 141 4.46 0.15 5.49
C MET A 141 3.23 0.98 5.93
N ALA A 142 2.80 1.90 5.07
CA ALA A 142 1.57 2.67 5.29
C ALA A 142 0.32 1.81 5.14
N TYR A 143 -0.41 1.61 6.25
CA TYR A 143 -1.68 0.90 6.24
C TYR A 143 -2.75 1.69 5.45
N GLY A 144 -3.40 1.01 4.50
CA GLY A 144 -4.30 1.63 3.51
C GLY A 144 -3.74 1.59 2.10
N ASP A 145 -2.42 1.46 1.92
CA ASP A 145 -1.85 1.10 0.62
C ASP A 145 -1.96 -0.43 0.38
N GLN A 146 -1.96 -0.86 -0.89
CA GLN A 146 -2.21 -2.27 -1.21
C GLN A 146 -1.21 -3.24 -0.54
N PRO A 147 0.11 -2.98 -0.49
CA PRO A 147 1.04 -3.91 0.13
C PRO A 147 0.74 -4.19 1.60
N ALA A 148 0.35 -3.17 2.37
CA ALA A 148 0.01 -3.32 3.77
C ALA A 148 -1.31 -4.08 3.98
N LEU A 149 -2.33 -3.81 3.16
CA LEU A 149 -3.61 -4.53 3.22
C LEU A 149 -3.47 -6.00 2.81
N VAL A 150 -2.68 -6.29 1.78
CA VAL A 150 -2.36 -7.68 1.40
C VAL A 150 -1.63 -8.38 2.54
N SER A 151 -0.66 -7.70 3.17
CA SER A 151 0.10 -8.27 4.28
C SER A 151 -0.81 -8.61 5.48
N GLU A 152 -1.79 -7.75 5.79
CA GLU A 152 -2.82 -8.05 6.80
C GLU A 152 -3.63 -9.30 6.43
N MET A 153 -4.08 -9.43 5.18
CA MET A 153 -4.85 -10.58 4.72
C MET A 153 -4.04 -11.89 4.75
N VAL A 154 -2.75 -11.82 4.42
CA VAL A 154 -1.81 -12.96 4.52
C VAL A 154 -1.58 -13.34 5.98
N ASP A 155 -1.36 -12.37 6.86
CA ASP A 155 -1.18 -12.61 8.30
C ASP A 155 -2.41 -13.27 8.91
N TRP A 156 -3.61 -12.75 8.63
CA TRP A 156 -4.88 -13.35 9.05
C TRP A 156 -5.04 -14.80 8.54
N ALA A 157 -4.74 -15.05 7.26
CA ALA A 157 -4.87 -16.37 6.66
C ALA A 157 -3.99 -17.40 7.39
N ARG A 158 -2.74 -17.04 7.70
CA ARG A 158 -1.81 -17.89 8.44
C ARG A 158 -2.21 -18.04 9.90
N ALA A 159 -2.65 -16.97 10.56
CA ALA A 159 -3.11 -17.00 11.94
C ALA A 159 -4.33 -17.92 12.14
N THR A 160 -5.14 -18.11 11.09
CA THR A 160 -6.29 -19.02 11.08
C THR A 160 -5.97 -20.42 10.53
N GLY A 161 -4.71 -20.69 10.19
CA GLY A 161 -4.23 -22.03 9.80
C GLY A 161 -4.39 -22.38 8.32
N PHE A 162 -4.70 -21.41 7.45
CA PHE A 162 -4.74 -21.63 5.99
C PHE A 162 -3.35 -21.49 5.36
N HIS A 163 -3.15 -22.21 4.25
CA HIS A 163 -1.99 -22.01 3.39
C HIS A 163 -2.28 -20.91 2.38
N VAL A 164 -1.37 -19.94 2.24
CA VAL A 164 -1.48 -18.89 1.23
C VAL A 164 -0.90 -19.40 -0.08
N THR A 165 -1.77 -19.55 -1.09
CA THR A 165 -1.38 -19.95 -2.45
C THR A 165 -0.96 -18.76 -3.28
N ALA A 166 -1.68 -17.65 -3.15
CA ALA A 166 -1.40 -16.43 -3.88
C ALA A 166 -1.81 -15.21 -3.06
N ALA A 167 -1.17 -14.07 -3.28
CA ALA A 167 -1.63 -12.80 -2.73
C ALA A 167 -1.24 -11.66 -3.64
N GLY A 168 -2.03 -10.58 -3.65
CA GLY A 168 -1.69 -9.43 -4.48
C GLY A 168 -2.84 -8.46 -4.67
N LYS A 169 -2.81 -7.74 -5.79
CA LYS A 169 -3.77 -6.70 -6.14
C LYS A 169 -4.31 -6.87 -7.56
N GLY A 170 -5.34 -6.10 -7.89
CA GLY A 170 -5.67 -5.84 -9.29
C GLY A 170 -5.11 -4.52 -9.80
N THR A 171 -5.04 -4.39 -11.13
CA THR A 171 -4.71 -3.13 -11.80
C THR A 171 -5.28 -3.12 -13.23
N LYS A 172 -5.30 -1.95 -13.86
CA LYS A 172 -5.58 -1.84 -15.30
C LYS A 172 -4.31 -2.17 -16.07
N TYR A 173 -4.29 -3.27 -16.82
CA TYR A 173 -3.08 -3.68 -17.54
C TYR A 173 -3.34 -4.37 -18.89
N LEU A 174 -2.52 -4.03 -19.88
CA LEU A 174 -2.35 -4.76 -21.13
C LEU A 174 -0.85 -4.83 -21.46
N PRO A 175 -0.35 -5.90 -22.10
CA PRO A 175 1.07 -5.99 -22.48
C PRO A 175 1.55 -4.81 -23.34
N ALA A 176 0.67 -4.24 -24.17
CA ALA A 176 0.98 -3.08 -25.00
C ALA A 176 1.36 -1.83 -24.17
N TYR A 177 0.97 -1.75 -22.89
CA TYR A 177 1.26 -0.61 -22.04
C TYR A 177 2.74 -0.47 -21.68
N HIS A 178 3.56 -1.52 -21.84
CA HIS A 178 5.01 -1.43 -21.67
C HIS A 178 5.69 -0.43 -22.62
N ASN A 179 5.03 -0.11 -23.75
CA ASN A 179 5.55 0.82 -24.74
C ASN A 179 4.96 2.24 -24.57
N VAL A 180 4.10 2.46 -23.57
CA VAL A 180 3.52 3.78 -23.30
C VAL A 180 4.56 4.62 -22.57
N THR A 181 4.66 5.89 -22.98
CA THR A 181 5.57 6.86 -22.39
C THR A 181 4.79 7.93 -21.62
N PRO A 182 5.46 8.71 -20.75
CA PRO A 182 4.85 9.87 -20.10
C PRO A 182 4.20 10.87 -21.08
N ASP A 183 4.62 10.92 -22.34
CA ASP A 183 4.06 11.82 -23.35
C ASP A 183 2.66 11.38 -23.81
N ASP A 184 2.41 10.07 -23.88
CA ASP A 184 1.18 9.49 -24.43
C ASP A 184 0.18 9.00 -23.36
N VAL A 185 0.61 8.95 -22.09
CA VAL A 185 -0.12 8.29 -20.98
C VAL A 185 -1.55 8.78 -20.82
N TRP A 186 -1.83 10.07 -21.02
CA TRP A 186 -3.14 10.66 -20.73
C TRP A 186 -4.26 10.15 -21.65
N THR A 187 -3.91 9.71 -22.86
CA THR A 187 -4.85 9.09 -23.81
C THR A 187 -5.48 7.81 -23.23
N HIS A 188 -4.76 7.12 -22.34
CA HIS A 188 -5.23 5.89 -21.67
C HIS A 188 -6.06 6.16 -20.41
N TYR A 189 -6.08 7.40 -19.93
CA TYR A 189 -6.88 7.85 -18.78
C TYR A 189 -8.10 8.70 -19.20
N GLY A 190 -8.26 8.98 -20.50
CA GLY A 190 -9.35 9.82 -20.99
C GLY A 190 -9.20 11.29 -20.59
N LEU A 191 -7.96 11.75 -20.39
CA LEU A 191 -7.62 13.12 -20.02
C LEU A 191 -6.77 13.76 -21.12
N THR A 192 -6.89 15.07 -21.27
CA THR A 192 -5.93 15.87 -22.03
C THR A 192 -4.70 16.20 -21.15
N PRO A 193 -3.52 16.47 -21.75
CA PRO A 193 -2.35 16.92 -20.99
C PRO A 193 -2.60 18.19 -20.17
N ASP A 194 -3.46 19.09 -20.65
CA ASP A 194 -3.79 20.34 -19.97
C ASP A 194 -4.68 20.12 -18.73
N GLU A 195 -5.64 19.19 -18.80
CA GLU A 195 -6.45 18.80 -17.63
C GLU A 195 -5.58 18.13 -16.56
N ALA A 196 -4.69 17.21 -16.97
CA ALA A 196 -3.75 16.56 -16.06
C ALA A 196 -2.82 17.56 -15.37
N ARG A 197 -2.29 18.55 -16.10
CA ARG A 197 -1.45 19.62 -15.55
C ARG A 197 -2.19 20.47 -14.53
N LYS A 198 -3.43 20.89 -14.83
CA LYS A 198 -4.28 21.66 -13.91
C LYS A 198 -4.59 20.88 -12.62
N ALA A 199 -4.71 19.57 -12.72
CA ALA A 199 -4.91 18.68 -11.57
C ALA A 199 -3.60 18.32 -10.83
N GLY A 200 -2.45 18.86 -11.25
CA GLY A 200 -1.15 18.58 -10.65
C GLY A 200 -0.68 17.13 -10.79
N MET A 201 -1.13 16.42 -11.83
CA MET A 201 -0.78 15.02 -12.06
C MET A 201 0.61 14.89 -12.70
N ASN A 202 1.41 13.94 -12.21
CA ASN A 202 2.74 13.66 -12.73
C ASN A 202 2.67 12.55 -13.80
N PRO A 203 3.04 12.81 -15.07
CA PRO A 203 2.91 11.83 -16.15
C PRO A 203 3.79 10.59 -15.95
N GLN A 204 4.99 10.73 -15.39
CA GLN A 204 5.88 9.60 -15.09
C GLN A 204 5.26 8.66 -14.05
N MET A 205 4.66 9.24 -13.00
CA MET A 205 3.97 8.47 -11.97
C MET A 205 2.77 7.73 -12.57
N PHE A 206 1.94 8.39 -13.37
CA PHE A 206 0.79 7.74 -14.00
C PHE A 206 1.20 6.69 -15.04
N ASN A 207 2.31 6.89 -15.75
CA ASN A 207 2.84 5.88 -16.67
C ASN A 207 3.24 4.61 -15.91
N SER A 208 3.90 4.76 -14.76
CA SER A 208 4.31 3.63 -13.92
C SER A 208 3.14 2.78 -13.40
N PHE A 209 1.93 3.37 -13.29
CA PHE A 209 0.72 2.63 -12.93
C PHE A 209 0.18 1.79 -14.07
N LEU A 210 0.42 2.22 -15.31
CA LEU A 210 -0.13 1.61 -16.53
C LEU A 210 0.82 0.55 -17.10
N ASP A 211 2.12 0.84 -17.14
CA ASP A 211 3.16 -0.05 -17.66
C ASP A 211 3.51 -1.21 -16.71
N GLY A 212 2.92 -1.25 -15.52
CA GLY A 212 3.11 -2.31 -14.53
C GLY A 212 4.30 -2.12 -13.60
N THR A 213 5.12 -1.06 -13.76
CA THR A 213 6.27 -0.77 -12.89
C THR A 213 5.85 -0.65 -11.43
N LYS A 214 4.79 0.11 -11.14
CA LYS A 214 4.29 0.25 -9.76
C LYS A 214 3.78 -1.07 -9.20
N SER A 215 3.08 -1.87 -10.03
CA SER A 215 2.61 -3.19 -9.61
C SER A 215 3.76 -4.14 -9.29
N ALA A 216 4.83 -4.13 -10.08
CA ALA A 216 6.03 -4.92 -9.79
C ALA A 216 6.66 -4.51 -8.45
N ILE A 217 6.79 -3.21 -8.20
CA ILE A 217 7.32 -2.67 -6.93
C ILE A 217 6.43 -3.11 -5.75
N GLU A 218 5.11 -2.96 -5.85
CA GLU A 218 4.20 -3.37 -4.78
C GLU A 218 4.20 -4.89 -4.55
N MET A 219 4.33 -5.71 -5.61
CA MET A 219 4.43 -7.16 -5.44
C MET A 219 5.74 -7.57 -4.76
N VAL A 220 6.84 -6.86 -5.00
CA VAL A 220 8.09 -7.08 -4.24
C VAL A 220 7.92 -6.70 -2.78
N ALA A 221 7.24 -5.59 -2.47
CA ALA A 221 6.96 -5.19 -1.09
C ALA A 221 6.13 -6.27 -0.36
N ILE A 222 5.09 -6.79 -1.02
CA ILE A 222 4.26 -7.90 -0.51
C ILE A 222 5.12 -9.15 -0.31
N ALA A 223 5.88 -9.56 -1.33
CA ALA A 223 6.72 -10.75 -1.28
C ALA A 223 7.72 -10.69 -0.11
N ASN A 224 8.41 -9.56 0.04
CA ASN A 224 9.37 -9.34 1.13
C ASN A 224 8.70 -9.34 2.51
N ALA A 225 7.55 -8.66 2.66
CA ALA A 225 6.83 -8.59 3.93
C ALA A 225 6.19 -9.92 4.33
N CYS A 226 5.73 -10.69 3.34
CA CYS A 226 4.96 -11.91 3.54
C CYS A 226 5.79 -13.20 3.41
N GLY A 227 7.04 -13.14 2.97
CA GLY A 227 7.82 -14.34 2.62
C GLY A 227 7.15 -15.15 1.50
N LEU A 228 6.61 -14.46 0.50
CA LEU A 228 6.08 -15.07 -0.73
C LEU A 228 7.14 -15.04 -1.82
N ASP A 229 7.04 -15.95 -2.77
CA ASP A 229 7.83 -15.96 -4.00
C ASP A 229 7.29 -14.96 -5.03
N VAL A 230 8.11 -14.68 -6.05
CA VAL A 230 7.74 -13.90 -7.24
C VAL A 230 7.93 -14.72 -8.52
N PRO A 231 7.20 -14.43 -9.61
CA PRO A 231 7.39 -15.12 -10.89
C PRO A 231 8.79 -14.90 -11.48
N GLU A 232 9.35 -15.94 -12.10
CA GLU A 232 10.72 -15.91 -12.64
C GLU A 232 10.89 -14.89 -13.78
N THR A 233 9.86 -14.72 -14.60
CA THR A 233 9.88 -13.83 -15.78
C THR A 233 9.16 -12.50 -15.55
N GLY A 234 8.90 -12.13 -14.29
CA GLY A 234 8.06 -11.00 -13.93
C GLY A 234 6.56 -11.33 -13.95
N LEU A 235 5.75 -10.38 -13.48
CA LEU A 235 4.32 -10.55 -13.28
C LEU A 235 3.56 -10.94 -14.56
N GLY A 236 2.64 -11.88 -14.45
CA GLY A 236 1.86 -12.37 -15.59
C GLY A 236 0.64 -11.51 -15.92
N PHE A 237 0.14 -10.73 -14.95
CA PHE A 237 -1.10 -9.94 -15.10
C PHE A 237 -2.28 -10.73 -15.70
N PRO A 238 -2.62 -11.94 -15.20
CA PRO A 238 -3.77 -12.68 -15.72
C PRO A 238 -5.05 -11.84 -15.63
N PRO A 239 -5.85 -11.73 -16.71
CA PRO A 239 -7.19 -11.17 -16.62
C PRO A 239 -8.03 -12.02 -15.67
N CYS A 240 -8.52 -11.43 -14.58
CA CYS A 240 -9.23 -12.20 -13.57
C CYS A 240 -10.20 -11.33 -12.77
N GLY A 241 -11.48 -11.72 -12.78
CA GLY A 241 -12.49 -11.18 -11.90
C GLY A 241 -12.45 -11.85 -10.53
N VAL A 242 -13.06 -11.22 -9.53
CA VAL A 242 -13.04 -11.71 -8.14
C VAL A 242 -13.62 -13.12 -7.99
N ASP A 243 -14.55 -13.50 -8.87
CA ASP A 243 -15.22 -14.80 -8.82
C ASP A 243 -14.33 -15.96 -9.35
N HIS A 244 -13.21 -15.65 -10.00
CA HIS A 244 -12.29 -16.62 -10.60
C HIS A 244 -10.91 -16.68 -9.93
N LEU A 245 -10.66 -15.86 -8.90
CA LEU A 245 -9.36 -15.76 -8.23
C LEU A 245 -8.82 -17.13 -7.78
N ALA A 246 -9.66 -17.94 -7.13
CA ALA A 246 -9.27 -19.26 -6.61
C ALA A 246 -8.86 -20.26 -7.71
N HIS A 247 -9.44 -20.14 -8.91
CA HIS A 247 -9.14 -21.01 -10.04
C HIS A 247 -7.95 -20.51 -10.86
N VAL A 248 -7.88 -19.21 -11.13
CA VAL A 248 -6.81 -18.62 -11.96
C VAL A 248 -5.48 -18.59 -11.20
N LEU A 249 -5.51 -18.27 -9.91
CA LEU A 249 -4.31 -18.05 -9.09
C LEU A 249 -3.96 -19.27 -8.23
N ARG A 250 -3.97 -20.44 -8.87
CA ARG A 250 -3.41 -21.69 -8.35
C ARG A 250 -2.30 -22.17 -9.29
N PRO A 251 -1.49 -23.17 -8.89
CA PRO A 251 -0.44 -23.72 -9.74
C PRO A 251 -0.91 -24.18 -11.13
N ARG A 252 -0.06 -24.03 -12.16
CA ARG A 252 -0.31 -24.51 -13.53
C ARG A 252 -0.58 -26.01 -13.61
N GLU A 253 0.05 -26.81 -12.75
CA GLU A 253 -0.21 -28.26 -12.66
C GLU A 253 -1.67 -28.59 -12.28
N LEU A 254 -2.38 -27.63 -11.65
CA LEU A 254 -3.80 -27.71 -11.31
C LEU A 254 -4.68 -26.94 -12.31
N GLY A 255 -4.13 -26.46 -13.42
CA GLY A 255 -4.86 -25.69 -14.43
C GLY A 255 -5.02 -24.19 -14.12
N GLY A 256 -4.33 -23.68 -13.09
CA GLY A 256 -4.20 -22.23 -12.88
C GLY A 256 -3.06 -21.61 -13.69
N GLN A 257 -2.63 -20.41 -13.32
CA GLN A 257 -1.58 -19.66 -14.04
C GLN A 257 -0.27 -19.48 -13.27
N LEU A 258 -0.24 -19.78 -11.96
CA LEU A 258 0.95 -19.61 -11.14
C LEU A 258 1.99 -20.69 -11.39
N GLU A 259 3.26 -20.33 -11.27
CA GLU A 259 4.36 -21.30 -11.36
C GLU A 259 4.31 -22.31 -10.22
N ARG A 260 3.94 -21.86 -9.01
CA ARG A 260 3.83 -22.66 -7.78
C ARG A 260 2.92 -21.97 -6.76
N ARG A 261 2.72 -22.62 -5.60
CA ARG A 261 2.02 -22.04 -4.45
C ARG A 261 2.91 -21.01 -3.76
N GLY A 262 2.29 -20.09 -3.02
CA GLY A 262 2.98 -19.10 -2.19
C GLY A 262 3.59 -17.96 -3.00
N MET A 263 2.90 -17.46 -4.03
CA MET A 263 3.42 -16.42 -4.91
C MET A 263 2.66 -15.09 -4.81
N ALA A 264 3.37 -13.98 -4.98
CA ALA A 264 2.77 -12.68 -5.28
C ALA A 264 2.43 -12.58 -6.78
N GLU A 265 1.25 -12.08 -7.12
CA GLU A 265 0.83 -11.85 -8.51
C GLU A 265 -0.17 -10.68 -8.60
N THR A 266 -0.18 -9.97 -9.72
CA THR A 266 -1.19 -8.94 -10.01
C THR A 266 -2.21 -9.45 -11.01
N VAL A 267 -3.50 -9.17 -10.83
CA VAL A 267 -4.54 -9.49 -11.83
C VAL A 267 -4.88 -8.28 -12.68
N SER A 268 -5.15 -8.49 -13.97
CA SER A 268 -5.59 -7.41 -14.85
C SER A 268 -7.11 -7.22 -14.80
N SER A 269 -7.54 -5.96 -14.81
CA SER A 269 -8.93 -5.56 -15.00
C SER A 269 -9.37 -5.56 -16.47
N LEU A 270 -8.49 -5.91 -17.39
CA LEU A 270 -8.76 -5.96 -18.83
C LEU A 270 -8.41 -7.34 -19.38
N GLU A 271 -9.30 -7.85 -20.22
CA GLU A 271 -9.02 -8.97 -21.11
C GLU A 271 -7.94 -8.56 -22.12
N ARG A 272 -7.22 -9.54 -22.68
CA ARG A 272 -6.12 -9.25 -23.63
C ARG A 272 -6.60 -8.54 -24.91
N ASP A 273 -7.88 -8.66 -25.26
CA ASP A 273 -8.53 -7.95 -26.36
C ASP A 273 -9.02 -6.53 -25.98
N GLY A 274 -8.78 -6.10 -24.74
CA GLY A 274 -9.13 -4.78 -24.22
C GLY A 274 -10.52 -4.66 -23.61
N ARG A 275 -11.35 -5.72 -23.64
CA ARG A 275 -12.64 -5.71 -22.94
C ARG A 275 -12.45 -5.65 -21.42
N PRO A 276 -13.36 -5.02 -20.67
CA PRO A 276 -13.31 -5.05 -19.21
C PRO A 276 -13.57 -6.47 -18.70
N VAL A 277 -12.81 -6.88 -17.70
CA VAL A 277 -13.07 -8.12 -16.95
C VAL A 277 -14.30 -7.91 -16.06
N PHE A 278 -15.23 -8.86 -16.04
CA PHE A 278 -16.42 -8.77 -15.19
C PHE A 278 -16.02 -8.86 -13.70
N ARG A 279 -16.53 -7.92 -12.88
CA ARG A 279 -16.19 -7.79 -11.45
C ARG A 279 -14.68 -7.82 -11.23
N ASP A 280 -13.98 -6.96 -11.95
CA ASP A 280 -12.54 -6.78 -11.80
C ASP A 280 -12.15 -6.25 -10.41
N LEU A 281 -10.85 -6.33 -10.13
CA LEU A 281 -10.27 -5.92 -8.85
C LEU A 281 -9.29 -4.75 -9.01
N ARG A 282 -9.48 -3.86 -10.00
CA ARG A 282 -8.52 -2.77 -10.32
C ARG A 282 -8.05 -1.95 -9.12
N TRP A 283 -8.92 -1.73 -8.14
CA TRP A 283 -8.65 -0.92 -6.96
C TRP A 283 -8.45 -1.74 -5.68
N GLY A 284 -8.52 -3.06 -5.79
CA GLY A 284 -8.60 -3.94 -4.64
C GLY A 284 -7.39 -4.84 -4.47
N VAL A 285 -7.49 -5.66 -3.44
CA VAL A 285 -6.47 -6.63 -3.00
C VAL A 285 -7.10 -7.98 -2.75
N TYR A 286 -6.31 -9.05 -2.83
CA TYR A 286 -6.77 -10.41 -2.62
C TYR A 286 -5.74 -11.30 -1.90
N VAL A 287 -6.24 -12.38 -1.33
CA VAL A 287 -5.46 -13.57 -0.92
C VAL A 287 -6.20 -14.83 -1.39
N VAL A 288 -5.47 -15.78 -1.96
CA VAL A 288 -5.97 -17.12 -2.32
C VAL A 288 -5.44 -18.12 -1.31
N LEU A 289 -6.36 -18.88 -0.75
CA LEU A 289 -6.17 -19.83 0.33
C LEU A 289 -6.27 -21.25 -0.22
N GLU A 290 -5.43 -22.16 0.27
CA GLU A 290 -5.60 -23.60 0.12
C GLU A 290 -6.06 -24.19 1.45
N ALA A 291 -7.11 -25.01 1.41
CA ALA A 291 -7.60 -25.70 2.58
C ALA A 291 -6.54 -26.69 3.11
N PRO A 292 -6.25 -26.73 4.43
CA PRO A 292 -5.23 -27.60 4.99
C PRO A 292 -5.60 -29.09 4.95
N ASN A 293 -6.88 -29.42 4.77
CA ASN A 293 -7.39 -30.79 4.69
C ASN A 293 -8.78 -30.82 4.04
N ASP A 294 -9.29 -32.03 3.78
CA ASP A 294 -10.58 -32.24 3.12
C ASP A 294 -11.76 -31.73 3.94
N TYR A 295 -11.66 -31.76 5.27
CA TYR A 295 -12.71 -31.23 6.15
C TYR A 295 -12.84 -29.70 5.96
N ALA A 296 -11.73 -28.97 5.97
CA ALA A 296 -11.72 -27.53 5.73
C ALA A 296 -12.22 -27.18 4.30
N ALA A 297 -11.84 -27.97 3.29
CA ALA A 297 -12.34 -27.81 1.93
C ALA A 297 -13.87 -28.01 1.84
N GLN A 298 -14.40 -29.00 2.57
CA GLN A 298 -15.85 -29.19 2.68
C GLN A 298 -16.53 -28.02 3.39
N CYS A 299 -15.92 -27.48 4.45
CA CYS A 299 -16.44 -26.32 5.15
C CYS A 299 -16.53 -25.08 4.24
N PHE A 300 -15.55 -24.84 3.36
CA PHE A 300 -15.65 -23.76 2.37
C PHE A 300 -16.96 -23.84 1.59
N ARG A 301 -17.28 -25.03 1.07
CA ARG A 301 -18.53 -25.27 0.33
C ARG A 301 -19.77 -25.14 1.21
N GLN A 302 -19.76 -25.72 2.40
CA GLN A 302 -20.90 -25.74 3.33
C GLN A 302 -21.32 -24.33 3.79
N TYR A 303 -20.35 -23.42 3.90
CA TYR A 303 -20.59 -22.03 4.32
C TYR A 303 -20.59 -21.03 3.16
N GLY A 304 -20.61 -21.51 1.91
CA GLY A 304 -20.82 -20.68 0.72
C GLY A 304 -19.61 -19.83 0.32
N LEU A 305 -18.40 -20.19 0.73
CA LEU A 305 -17.18 -19.56 0.25
C LEU A 305 -16.97 -19.96 -1.22
N PRO A 306 -16.84 -19.00 -2.17
CA PRO A 306 -16.53 -19.33 -3.55
C PRO A 306 -15.18 -20.03 -3.66
N THR A 307 -15.17 -21.19 -4.32
CA THR A 307 -13.98 -22.01 -4.52
C THR A 307 -13.68 -22.24 -5.99
N ASP A 308 -12.52 -22.81 -6.26
CA ASP A 308 -12.24 -23.49 -7.53
C ASP A 308 -13.14 -24.74 -7.72
N ASP A 309 -12.98 -25.41 -8.86
CA ASP A 309 -13.70 -26.63 -9.25
C ASP A 309 -13.38 -27.84 -8.35
N THR A 310 -12.22 -27.85 -7.70
CA THR A 310 -11.86 -28.91 -6.74
C THR A 310 -12.44 -28.69 -5.35
N GLY A 311 -12.84 -27.46 -5.01
CA GLY A 311 -13.22 -27.05 -3.66
C GLY A 311 -12.05 -26.85 -2.70
N ARG A 312 -10.81 -27.00 -3.17
CA ARG A 312 -9.59 -26.96 -2.36
C ARG A 312 -9.07 -25.53 -2.18
N PHE A 313 -9.33 -24.66 -3.14
CA PHE A 313 -8.86 -23.27 -3.14
C PHE A 313 -10.02 -22.32 -3.00
N ALA A 314 -9.84 -21.28 -2.20
CA ALA A 314 -10.80 -20.20 -2.02
C ALA A 314 -10.09 -18.85 -2.07
N ALA A 315 -10.84 -17.75 -2.23
CA ALA A 315 -10.27 -16.42 -2.23
C ALA A 315 -11.01 -15.48 -1.29
N MET A 316 -10.26 -14.59 -0.64
CA MET A 316 -10.80 -13.40 0.01
C MET A 316 -10.27 -12.18 -0.73
N TYR A 317 -11.10 -11.15 -0.87
CA TYR A 317 -10.73 -9.92 -1.53
C TYR A 317 -11.33 -8.71 -0.83
N LYS A 318 -10.65 -7.57 -0.94
CA LYS A 318 -11.16 -6.25 -0.57
C LYS A 318 -11.24 -5.41 -1.85
N PRO A 319 -12.42 -4.91 -2.25
CA PRO A 319 -12.60 -4.28 -3.56
C PRO A 319 -11.91 -2.93 -3.71
N PHE A 320 -11.54 -2.29 -2.59
CA PHE A 320 -10.90 -0.99 -2.52
C PHE A 320 -9.84 -0.97 -1.44
N HIS A 321 -8.84 -0.10 -1.60
CA HIS A 321 -7.84 0.19 -0.58
C HIS A 321 -8.06 1.62 -0.07
#